data_AF-A0A818L9H0-F1
#
_entry.id   AF-A0A818L9H0-F1
#
_cell.length_a   1.000
_cell.length_b   1.000
_cell.length_c   1.000
_cell.angle_alpha   90.00
_cell.angle_beta   90.00
_cell.angle_gamma   90.00
#
_symmetry.space_group_name_H-M   'P 1'
#
loop_
_entity.id
_entity.type
_entity.pdbx_description
1 polymer ?
#
loop_
_entity_poly.entity_id
_entity_poly.type
_entity_poly.pdbx_seq_one_letter_code
_entity_poly.pdbx_strand_id
1 'polypeptide(L)'
;MCSDCKIPFVTNDRIISLSVPLLNENEQTGSHDNDNYNISTLQKRLKATVQLQGCIATMMKHEKYGEGADWYCDNDQCKQYTNAEKKLDLWKLPKILIIQLNRFSFDLSSNNKIDTDVDFPLVNLDLKKFVAHPNRNKMYTLYDLIAVSNHSGTMMGGHYTTYAKDVFTNAWYCYNDNSVESIDETKILSKSAYVLVYEQKETS
;
A
#
# COMPACT_ATOMS: atom_id res chain seq x y z
N MET A 1 2.49 -13.50 17.15
CA MET A 1 2.20 -13.72 18.59
C MET A 1 1.35 -14.96 18.73
N CYS A 2 1.81 -15.94 19.50
CA CYS A 2 1.06 -17.17 19.76
C CYS A 2 -0.23 -16.85 20.55
N SER A 3 -1.35 -17.46 20.18
CA SER A 3 -2.63 -17.24 20.87
C SER A 3 -2.69 -17.89 22.25
N ASP A 4 -1.94 -18.97 22.47
CA ASP A 4 -1.99 -19.75 23.72
C ASP A 4 -1.06 -19.15 24.79
N CYS A 5 0.25 -19.08 24.52
CA CYS A 5 1.22 -18.57 25.49
C CYS A 5 1.39 -17.05 25.49
N LYS A 6 0.81 -16.34 24.51
CA LYS A 6 0.94 -14.88 24.32
C LYS A 6 2.37 -14.37 24.15
N ILE A 7 3.32 -15.25 23.86
CA ILE A 7 4.72 -14.88 23.62
C ILE A 7 4.89 -14.45 22.15
N PRO A 8 5.46 -13.26 21.89
CA PRO A 8 5.77 -12.83 20.53
C PRO A 8 7.04 -13.53 20.02
N PHE A 9 7.00 -13.90 18.76
CA PHE A 9 8.19 -14.21 17.97
C PHE A 9 8.41 -13.02 17.03
N VAL A 10 9.64 -12.47 17.01
CA VAL A 10 9.96 -11.25 16.27
C VAL A 10 11.10 -11.55 15.29
N THR A 11 10.87 -11.26 14.01
CA THR A 11 11.88 -11.32 12.96
C THR A 11 12.19 -9.92 12.45
N ASN A 12 13.37 -9.75 11.84
CA ASN A 12 13.76 -8.51 11.18
C ASN A 12 14.15 -8.81 9.74
N ASP A 13 13.20 -8.61 8.84
CA ASP A 13 13.36 -8.92 7.43
C ASP A 13 13.73 -7.66 6.63
N ARG A 14 14.60 -7.82 5.62
CA ARG A 14 14.92 -6.74 4.69
C ARG A 14 13.99 -6.82 3.49
N ILE A 15 13.29 -5.72 3.23
CA ILE A 15 12.41 -5.57 2.06
C ILE A 15 12.92 -4.44 1.17
N ILE A 16 12.70 -4.55 -0.14
CA ILE A 16 13.10 -3.55 -1.14
C ILE A 16 11.95 -2.60 -1.53
N SER A 17 10.70 -3.02 -1.28
CA SER A 17 9.49 -2.28 -1.59
C SER A 17 8.36 -2.64 -0.62
N LEU A 18 7.36 -1.76 -0.53
CA LEU A 18 6.10 -2.02 0.15
C LEU A 18 5.03 -2.35 -0.89
N SER A 19 4.42 -3.53 -0.78
CA SER A 19 3.28 -3.90 -1.61
C SER A 19 2.00 -3.68 -0.82
N VAL A 20 1.34 -2.55 -1.03
CA VAL A 20 0.18 -2.15 -0.22
C VAL A 20 -1.11 -2.75 -0.80
N PRO A 21 -1.97 -3.35 0.04
CA PRO A 21 -3.24 -3.88 -0.39
C PRO A 21 -4.19 -2.73 -0.74
N LEU A 22 -4.97 -2.92 -1.79
CA LEU A 22 -6.14 -2.09 -2.09
C LEU A 22 -7.38 -2.93 -1.77
N LEU A 23 -8.34 -2.34 -1.08
CA LEU A 23 -9.61 -3.01 -0.82
C LEU A 23 -10.41 -3.03 -2.12
N ASN A 24 -10.92 -4.20 -2.48
CA ASN A 24 -11.92 -4.31 -3.53
C ASN A 24 -13.22 -3.65 -3.04
N GLU A 25 -13.91 -2.92 -3.92
CA GLU A 25 -15.22 -2.29 -3.62
C GLU A 25 -16.25 -3.31 -3.08
N ASN A 26 -16.06 -4.60 -3.39
CA ASN A 26 -16.92 -5.71 -2.95
C ASN A 26 -16.67 -6.20 -1.51
N GLU A 27 -15.52 -5.90 -0.90
CA GLU A 27 -15.21 -6.31 0.48
C GLU A 27 -15.67 -5.26 1.52
N GLN A 28 -16.10 -4.08 1.08
CA GLN A 28 -16.72 -3.08 1.95
C GLN A 28 -18.18 -3.44 2.32
N THR A 29 -18.78 -4.44 1.68
CA THR A 29 -20.13 -4.95 1.97
C THR A 29 -20.05 -6.29 2.68
N GLY A 30 -19.40 -6.32 3.85
CA GLY A 30 -19.32 -7.48 4.73
C GLY A 30 -20.14 -7.31 6.02
N SER A 31 -21.37 -6.82 5.91
CA SER A 31 -22.38 -6.93 6.97
C SER A 31 -23.74 -7.07 6.31
N HIS A 32 -24.31 -8.27 6.39
CA HIS A 32 -25.70 -8.53 6.03
C HIS A 32 -26.60 -7.68 6.91
N ASP A 33 -27.16 -6.62 6.34
CA ASP A 33 -28.42 -6.04 6.81
C ASP A 33 -29.28 -5.69 5.59
N ASN A 34 -30.40 -6.41 5.48
CA ASN A 34 -31.47 -6.17 4.54
C ASN A 34 -32.16 -4.86 4.96
N ASP A 35 -31.91 -3.75 4.29
CA ASP A 35 -32.84 -2.61 4.36
C ASP A 35 -32.75 -1.64 3.16
N ASN A 36 -33.94 -1.36 2.66
CA ASN A 36 -34.43 -0.30 1.76
C ASN A 36 -33.42 0.59 1.01
N TYR A 37 -33.64 0.66 -0.32
CA TYR A 37 -33.00 1.58 -1.27
C TYR A 37 -33.11 3.05 -0.83
N ASN A 38 -32.10 3.52 -0.10
CA ASN A 38 -31.93 4.91 0.29
C ASN A 38 -30.95 5.61 -0.68
N ILE A 39 -31.31 6.79 -1.16
CA ILE A 39 -30.51 7.59 -2.12
C ILE A 39 -29.13 8.00 -1.55
N SER A 40 -28.96 7.98 -0.22
CA SER A 40 -27.66 8.14 0.45
C SER A 40 -26.67 7.00 0.14
N THR A 41 -27.16 5.78 -0.13
CA THR A 41 -26.34 4.62 -0.48
C THR A 41 -25.86 4.68 -1.93
N LEU A 42 -26.63 5.33 -2.81
CA LEU A 42 -26.21 5.64 -4.19
C LEU A 42 -25.13 6.72 -4.24
N GLN A 43 -25.13 7.70 -3.32
CA GLN A 43 -24.03 8.65 -3.17
C GLN A 43 -22.77 8.00 -2.61
N LYS A 44 -22.90 6.96 -1.77
CA LYS A 44 -21.77 6.13 -1.31
C LYS A 44 -21.15 5.24 -2.40
N ARG A 45 -21.82 5.08 -3.56
CA ARG A 45 -21.31 4.43 -4.78
C ARG A 45 -20.52 5.39 -5.70
N LEU A 46 -20.32 6.66 -5.31
CA LEU A 46 -19.26 7.47 -5.89
C LEU A 46 -17.93 6.80 -5.51
N LYS A 47 -17.24 6.22 -6.50
CA LYS A 47 -15.95 5.52 -6.37
C LYS A 47 -15.12 6.11 -5.23
N ALA A 48 -15.06 5.42 -4.10
CA ALA A 48 -14.44 5.97 -2.91
C ALA A 48 -12.93 6.04 -3.12
N THR A 49 -12.39 7.25 -3.19
CA THR A 49 -10.95 7.47 -3.19
C THR A 49 -10.37 6.99 -1.85
N VAL A 50 -9.33 6.15 -1.90
CA VAL A 50 -8.63 5.67 -0.71
C VAL A 50 -7.33 6.42 -0.51
N GLN A 51 -6.98 6.71 0.73
CA GLN A 51 -5.73 7.38 1.07
C GLN A 51 -4.58 6.35 1.12
N LEU A 52 -3.43 6.66 0.52
CA LEU A 52 -2.24 5.79 0.55
C LEU A 52 -1.83 5.41 1.98
N GLN A 53 -1.86 6.38 2.91
CA GLN A 53 -1.57 6.14 4.31
C GLN A 53 -2.59 5.18 4.95
N GLY A 54 -3.82 5.12 4.43
CA GLY A 54 -4.82 4.12 4.80
C GLY A 54 -4.43 2.72 4.32
N CYS A 55 -3.97 2.59 3.09
CA CYS A 55 -3.47 1.32 2.53
C CYS A 55 -2.25 0.80 3.30
N ILE A 56 -1.27 1.68 3.60
CA ILE A 56 -0.11 1.34 4.44
C ILE A 56 -0.56 0.91 5.84
N ALA A 57 -1.51 1.62 6.44
CA ALA A 57 -2.05 1.25 7.74
C ALA A 57 -2.72 -0.12 7.71
N THR A 58 -3.49 -0.44 6.67
CA THR A 58 -4.13 -1.76 6.50
C THR A 58 -3.10 -2.89 6.43
N MET A 59 -2.02 -2.72 5.67
CA MET A 59 -0.91 -3.69 5.59
C MET A 59 -0.24 -3.96 6.95
N MET A 60 -0.27 -2.98 7.86
CA MET A 60 0.41 -3.06 9.17
C MET A 60 -0.53 -3.39 10.33
N LYS A 61 -1.81 -3.67 10.05
CA LYS A 61 -2.75 -4.14 11.08
C LYS A 61 -2.34 -5.51 11.60
N HIS A 62 -2.75 -5.81 12.82
CA HIS A 62 -2.72 -7.18 13.31
C HIS A 62 -3.68 -8.01 12.47
N GLU A 63 -3.18 -9.11 11.92
CA GLU A 63 -3.94 -10.08 11.17
C GLU A 63 -3.76 -11.47 11.77
N LYS A 64 -4.72 -12.37 11.53
CA LYS A 64 -4.53 -13.77 11.87
C LYS A 64 -3.47 -14.36 10.94
N TYR A 65 -2.59 -15.16 11.50
CA TYR A 65 -1.63 -15.94 10.74
C TYR A 65 -2.32 -17.20 10.21
N GLY A 66 -2.43 -17.31 8.89
CA GLY A 66 -3.09 -18.44 8.23
C GLY A 66 -4.62 -18.45 8.41
N GLU A 67 -5.24 -19.55 8.02
CA GLU A 67 -6.69 -19.77 8.14
C GLU A 67 -7.06 -20.61 9.37
N GLY A 68 -6.05 -21.13 10.10
CA GLY A 68 -6.25 -21.86 11.34
C GLY A 68 -4.97 -22.01 12.17
N ALA A 69 -4.79 -23.18 12.78
CA ALA A 69 -3.62 -23.52 13.58
C ALA A 69 -2.40 -23.81 12.69
N ASP A 70 -2.00 -22.86 11.86
CA ASP A 70 -0.95 -23.02 10.84
C ASP A 70 0.44 -22.57 11.36
N TRP A 71 0.50 -22.01 12.57
CA TRP A 71 1.75 -21.56 13.19
C TRP A 71 2.26 -22.55 14.22
N TYR A 72 3.47 -23.06 14.05
CA TYR A 72 4.13 -23.88 15.06
C TYR A 72 4.78 -22.99 16.13
N CYS A 73 4.31 -23.10 17.38
CA CYS A 73 4.91 -22.39 18.50
C CYS A 73 6.05 -23.21 19.12
N ASP A 74 7.29 -22.79 18.89
CA ASP A 74 8.51 -23.44 19.42
C ASP A 74 8.80 -23.08 20.90
N ASN A 75 7.87 -22.41 21.58
CA ASN A 75 8.02 -22.18 23.01
C ASN A 75 7.84 -23.49 23.77
N ASP A 76 8.67 -23.72 24.79
CA ASP A 76 8.66 -24.94 25.61
C ASP A 76 7.30 -25.25 26.26
N GLN A 77 6.48 -24.21 26.51
CA GLN A 77 5.15 -24.36 27.10
C GLN A 77 4.05 -24.71 26.07
N CYS A 78 4.34 -24.67 24.77
CA CYS A 78 3.37 -24.94 23.70
C CYS A 78 3.78 -26.14 22.82
N LYS A 79 4.96 -26.09 22.18
CA LYS A 79 5.48 -27.10 21.22
C LYS A 79 4.45 -27.72 20.27
N GLN A 80 3.50 -26.90 19.79
CA GLN A 80 2.38 -27.35 18.98
C GLN A 80 1.97 -26.30 17.96
N TYR A 81 1.22 -26.75 16.95
CA TYR A 81 0.53 -25.89 16.01
C TYR A 81 -0.63 -25.18 16.70
N THR A 82 -0.73 -23.88 16.51
CA THR A 82 -1.72 -23.01 17.17
C THR A 82 -2.06 -21.81 16.31
N ASN A 83 -3.16 -21.13 16.66
CA ASN A 83 -3.49 -19.86 16.05
C ASN A 83 -2.46 -18.81 16.48
N ALA A 84 -2.07 -17.93 15.56
CA ALA A 84 -1.20 -16.81 15.87
C ALA A 84 -1.70 -15.52 15.22
N GLU A 85 -1.29 -14.39 15.77
CA GLU A 85 -1.42 -13.09 15.12
C GLU A 85 -0.09 -12.68 14.49
N LYS A 86 -0.15 -12.12 13.29
CA LYS A 86 0.97 -11.51 12.59
C LYS A 86 0.77 -10.00 12.54
N LYS A 87 1.87 -9.26 12.65
CA LYS A 87 1.89 -7.81 12.51
C LYS A 87 3.20 -7.40 11.83
N LEU A 88 3.13 -6.39 10.98
CA LEU A 88 4.27 -5.78 10.33
C LEU A 88 4.47 -4.36 10.87
N ASP A 89 5.71 -3.99 11.14
CA ASP A 89 6.12 -2.63 11.51
C ASP A 89 7.37 -2.23 10.72
N LEU A 90 7.55 -0.93 10.45
CA LEU A 90 8.78 -0.44 9.83
C LEU A 90 9.85 -0.23 10.91
N TRP A 91 11.02 -0.86 10.75
CA TRP A 91 12.14 -0.66 11.67
C TRP A 91 13.12 0.41 11.18
N LYS A 92 13.45 0.38 9.87
CA LYS A 92 14.34 1.32 9.20
C LYS A 92 13.72 1.74 7.87
N LEU A 93 13.88 3.01 7.52
CA LEU A 93 13.38 3.55 6.26
C LEU A 93 14.53 3.76 5.25
N PRO A 94 14.34 3.43 3.96
CA PRO A 94 15.35 3.63 2.91
C PRO A 94 15.35 5.06 2.39
N LYS A 95 16.46 5.50 1.76
CA LYS A 95 16.50 6.80 1.08
C LYS A 95 15.52 6.87 -0.10
N ILE A 96 15.42 5.78 -0.86
CA ILE A 96 14.43 5.60 -1.92
C ILE A 96 13.42 4.57 -1.47
N LEU A 97 12.16 5.00 -1.38
CA LEU A 97 11.03 4.16 -1.00
C LEU A 97 10.22 3.83 -2.25
N ILE A 98 10.06 2.53 -2.51
CA ILE A 98 9.23 2.02 -3.59
C ILE A 98 7.95 1.46 -2.99
N ILE A 99 6.80 1.96 -3.44
CA ILE A 99 5.48 1.46 -3.02
C ILE A 99 4.73 0.95 -4.24
N GLN A 100 4.43 -0.34 -4.25
CA GLN A 100 3.55 -0.95 -5.24
C GLN A 100 2.11 -0.95 -4.72
N LEU A 101 1.20 -0.42 -5.51
CA LEU A 101 -0.24 -0.54 -5.30
C LEU A 101 -0.69 -1.90 -5.86
N ASN A 102 -1.12 -2.83 -5.01
CA ASN A 102 -1.54 -4.18 -5.45
C ASN A 102 -2.88 -4.13 -6.17
N ARG A 103 -2.87 -3.67 -7.43
CA ARG A 103 -4.05 -3.52 -8.29
C ARG A 103 -4.50 -4.78 -9.00
N PHE A 104 -3.72 -5.86 -8.96
CA PHE A 104 -4.07 -7.09 -9.65
C PHE A 104 -4.44 -8.15 -8.64
N SER A 105 -5.66 -8.66 -8.73
CA SER A 105 -6.12 -9.81 -7.96
C SER A 105 -6.34 -10.99 -8.91
N PHE A 106 -5.76 -12.14 -8.56
CA PHE A 106 -6.02 -13.40 -9.22
C PHE A 106 -7.03 -14.17 -8.38
N ASP A 107 -8.26 -14.27 -8.86
CA ASP A 107 -9.24 -15.20 -8.31
C ASP A 107 -9.57 -16.27 -9.37
N LEU A 108 -9.90 -17.49 -8.92
CA LEU A 108 -10.24 -18.64 -9.76
C LEU A 108 -11.35 -18.33 -10.79
N SER A 109 -12.17 -17.31 -10.50
CA SER A 109 -13.32 -16.90 -11.30
C SER A 109 -13.14 -15.56 -12.03
N SER A 110 -12.13 -14.75 -11.67
CA SER A 110 -11.96 -13.42 -12.26
C SER A 110 -10.53 -12.87 -12.19
N ASN A 111 -10.08 -12.33 -13.32
CA ASN A 111 -8.83 -11.58 -13.45
C ASN A 111 -9.17 -10.09 -13.47
N ASN A 112 -9.16 -9.45 -12.30
CA ASN A 112 -9.62 -8.07 -12.18
C ASN A 112 -8.47 -7.12 -11.85
N LYS A 113 -8.51 -5.96 -12.51
CA LYS A 113 -7.71 -4.80 -12.13
C LYS A 113 -8.54 -3.90 -11.22
N ILE A 114 -7.97 -3.55 -10.08
CA ILE A 114 -8.56 -2.63 -9.11
C ILE A 114 -8.34 -1.19 -9.60
N ASP A 115 -9.41 -0.59 -10.11
CA ASP A 115 -9.44 0.79 -10.63
C ASP A 115 -9.81 1.84 -9.56
N THR A 116 -9.65 1.49 -8.27
CA THR A 116 -9.86 2.41 -7.15
C THR A 116 -8.90 3.60 -7.24
N ASP A 117 -9.42 4.81 -7.06
CA ASP A 117 -8.62 6.02 -6.96
C ASP A 117 -7.82 5.97 -5.64
N VAL A 118 -6.49 6.11 -5.75
CA VAL A 118 -5.61 6.19 -4.57
C VAL A 118 -5.08 7.61 -4.50
N ASP A 119 -5.43 8.32 -3.44
CA ASP A 119 -4.86 9.63 -3.13
C ASP A 119 -3.52 9.43 -2.42
N PHE A 120 -2.45 9.97 -3.01
CA PHE A 120 -1.10 9.88 -2.49
C PHE A 120 -0.41 11.25 -2.54
N PRO A 121 0.27 11.67 -1.47
CA PRO A 121 0.84 13.00 -1.40
C PRO A 121 2.08 13.12 -2.30
N LEU A 122 2.13 14.14 -3.16
CA LEU A 122 3.33 14.44 -3.96
C LEU A 122 4.49 14.94 -3.09
N VAL A 123 4.19 15.54 -1.94
CA VAL A 123 5.17 16.08 -0.99
C VAL A 123 4.80 15.72 0.45
N ASN A 124 5.82 15.54 1.29
CA ASN A 124 5.69 15.29 2.73
C ASN A 124 4.83 14.06 3.09
N LEU A 125 5.01 12.93 2.38
CA LEU A 125 4.51 11.64 2.87
C LEU A 125 5.21 11.30 4.19
N ASP A 126 4.49 11.39 5.32
CA ASP A 126 5.03 11.04 6.64
C ASP A 126 4.78 9.58 7.01
N LEU A 127 5.86 8.82 7.17
CA LEU A 127 5.83 7.43 7.63
C LEU A 127 6.05 7.24 9.13
N LYS A 128 6.25 8.32 9.90
CA LYS A 128 6.64 8.24 11.33
C LYS A 128 5.73 7.33 12.16
N LYS A 129 4.43 7.36 11.90
CA LYS A 129 3.42 6.55 12.64
C LYS A 129 3.56 5.04 12.44
N PHE A 130 4.25 4.63 11.38
CA PHE A 130 4.48 3.24 11.00
C PHE A 130 5.84 2.71 11.49
N VAL A 131 6.67 3.57 12.08
CA VAL A 131 8.02 3.22 12.51
C VAL A 131 8.02 2.76 13.97
N ALA A 132 8.34 1.49 14.21
CA ALA A 132 8.43 0.88 15.54
C ALA A 132 9.85 0.97 16.15
N HIS A 133 10.57 2.07 15.91
CA HIS A 133 11.92 2.28 16.43
C HIS A 133 11.92 3.23 17.65
N PRO A 134 12.69 2.95 18.74
CA PRO A 134 12.73 3.81 19.93
C PRO A 134 13.11 5.27 19.62
N ASN A 135 14.03 5.45 18.67
CA ASN A 135 14.51 6.77 18.22
C ASN A 135 13.71 7.33 17.03
N ARG A 136 12.49 6.87 16.74
CA ARG A 136 11.70 7.31 15.56
C ARG A 136 11.56 8.84 15.42
N ASN A 137 11.55 9.56 16.54
CA ASN A 137 11.45 11.03 16.54
C ASN A 137 12.70 11.73 15.99
N LYS A 138 13.84 11.02 15.92
CA LYS A 138 15.11 11.51 15.38
C LYS A 138 15.40 10.98 13.97
N MET A 139 14.46 10.24 13.37
CA MET A 139 14.63 9.66 12.04
C MET A 139 14.00 10.56 10.98
N TYR A 140 14.57 10.55 9.77
CA TYR A 140 13.94 11.13 8.60
C TYR A 140 12.76 10.25 8.17
N THR A 141 11.55 10.78 8.23
CA THR A 141 10.32 10.03 7.94
C THR A 141 9.47 10.66 6.84
N LEU A 142 9.87 11.83 6.34
CA LEU A 142 9.19 12.56 5.29
C LEU A 142 9.76 12.18 3.92
N TYR A 143 8.88 12.03 2.95
CA TYR A 143 9.23 11.70 1.58
C TYR A 143 8.50 12.59 0.58
N ASP A 144 9.17 12.92 -0.52
CA ASP A 144 8.59 13.59 -1.68
C ASP A 144 8.58 12.61 -2.87
N LEU A 145 7.51 12.66 -3.66
CA LEU A 145 7.32 11.78 -4.82
C LEU A 145 8.23 12.25 -5.96
N ILE A 146 8.98 11.31 -6.55
CA ILE A 146 9.91 11.59 -7.65
C ILE A 146 9.52 10.90 -8.95
N ALA A 147 8.80 9.76 -8.87
CA ALA A 147 8.31 9.08 -10.06
C ALA A 147 7.06 8.23 -9.77
N VAL A 148 6.28 7.99 -10.82
CA VAL A 148 5.12 7.10 -10.85
C VAL A 148 5.20 6.24 -12.09
N SER A 149 5.23 4.92 -11.92
CA SER A 149 4.94 3.99 -13.01
C SER A 149 3.43 3.83 -13.11
N ASN A 150 2.89 4.10 -14.29
CA ASN A 150 1.48 4.01 -14.61
C ASN A 150 1.20 2.75 -15.43
N HIS A 151 0.02 2.17 -15.24
CA HIS A 151 -0.49 1.07 -16.04
C HIS A 151 -1.90 1.38 -16.55
N SER A 152 -2.09 1.27 -17.86
CA SER A 152 -3.39 1.34 -18.52
C SER A 152 -3.74 -0.03 -19.13
N GLY A 153 -5.03 -0.32 -19.30
CA GLY A 153 -5.49 -1.63 -19.75
C GLY A 153 -5.69 -2.63 -18.61
N THR A 154 -5.70 -3.91 -18.97
CA THR A 154 -6.12 -5.04 -18.12
C THR A 154 -4.92 -5.86 -17.64
N MET A 155 -5.16 -6.82 -16.75
CA MET A 155 -4.10 -7.74 -16.30
C MET A 155 -3.52 -8.60 -17.44
N MET A 156 -4.31 -8.92 -18.48
CA MET A 156 -3.86 -9.75 -19.60
C MET A 156 -3.13 -8.96 -20.69
N GLY A 157 -3.18 -7.63 -20.64
CA GLY A 157 -2.62 -6.77 -21.67
C GLY A 157 -2.91 -5.32 -21.35
N GLY A 158 -1.86 -4.50 -21.44
CA GLY A 158 -1.90 -3.10 -21.06
C GLY A 158 -0.66 -2.37 -21.55
N HIS A 159 -0.56 -1.11 -21.13
CA HIS A 159 0.54 -0.23 -21.51
C HIS A 159 1.08 0.50 -20.29
N TYR A 160 2.40 0.52 -20.15
CA TYR A 160 3.10 1.18 -19.06
C TYR A 160 3.68 2.50 -19.54
N THR A 161 3.44 3.56 -18.76
CA THR A 161 4.10 4.87 -18.93
C THR A 161 4.71 5.30 -17.62
N THR A 162 5.61 6.27 -17.65
CA THR A 162 6.24 6.79 -16.43
C THR A 162 6.04 8.28 -16.34
N TYR A 163 5.57 8.76 -15.20
CA TYR A 163 5.70 10.17 -14.81
C TYR A 163 6.92 10.31 -13.92
N ALA A 164 7.84 11.21 -14.25
CA ALA A 164 8.99 11.48 -13.40
C ALA A 164 9.26 12.98 -13.31
N LYS A 165 9.74 13.39 -12.13
CA LYS A 165 10.15 14.76 -11.86
C LYS A 165 11.60 14.93 -12.29
N ASP A 166 11.85 15.89 -13.16
CA ASP A 166 13.20 16.24 -13.55
C ASP A 166 13.88 17.06 -12.46
N VAL A 167 15.08 16.65 -12.06
CA VAL A 167 15.82 17.24 -10.94
C VAL A 167 16.39 18.62 -11.24
N PHE A 168 16.57 18.97 -12.52
CA PHE A 168 17.17 20.25 -12.93
C PHE A 168 16.12 21.34 -13.11
N THR A 169 14.96 20.99 -13.67
CA THR A 169 13.85 21.92 -13.96
C THR A 169 12.77 21.90 -12.89
N ASN A 170 12.76 20.87 -12.02
CA ASN A 170 11.70 20.62 -11.04
C ASN A 170 10.30 20.47 -11.68
N ALA A 171 10.25 20.17 -12.99
CA ALA A 171 9.02 19.95 -13.74
C ALA A 171 8.76 18.45 -13.95
N TRP A 172 7.49 18.10 -14.18
CA TRP A 172 7.08 16.73 -14.44
C TRP A 172 7.01 16.43 -15.92
N TYR A 173 7.41 15.21 -16.27
CA TYR A 173 7.39 14.70 -17.63
C TYR A 173 6.72 13.33 -17.69
N CYS A 174 5.95 13.09 -18.74
CA CYS A 174 5.47 11.79 -19.15
C CYS A 174 6.46 11.18 -20.14
N TYR A 175 6.98 10.01 -19.78
CA TYR A 175 7.79 9.14 -20.63
C TYR A 175 6.91 8.00 -21.12
N ASN A 176 6.66 8.00 -22.42
CA ASN A 176 5.82 7.03 -23.10
C ASN A 176 6.62 6.46 -24.28
N ASP A 177 7.32 5.34 -24.04
CA ASP A 177 8.24 4.69 -24.96
C ASP A 177 9.30 5.66 -25.54
N ASN A 178 9.12 6.07 -26.79
CA ASN A 178 10.03 6.96 -27.51
C ASN A 178 9.63 8.45 -27.41
N SER A 179 8.56 8.77 -26.67
CA SER A 179 8.02 10.12 -26.55
C SER A 179 8.18 10.65 -25.12
N VAL A 180 8.49 11.94 -25.02
CA VAL A 180 8.63 12.66 -23.74
C VAL A 180 7.86 13.96 -23.85
N GLU A 181 6.93 14.17 -22.92
CA GLU A 181 6.06 15.35 -22.89
C GLU A 181 6.03 15.97 -21.50
N SER A 182 6.08 17.29 -21.39
CA SER A 182 5.88 17.96 -20.11
C SER A 182 4.42 17.84 -19.67
N ILE A 183 4.19 17.57 -18.38
CA ILE A 183 2.87 17.42 -17.80
C ILE A 183 2.71 18.29 -16.55
N ASP A 184 1.47 18.69 -16.29
CA ASP A 184 1.10 19.37 -15.05
C ASP A 184 0.93 18.37 -13.89
N GLU A 185 1.24 18.81 -12.66
CA GLU A 185 1.14 17.97 -11.46
C GLU A 185 -0.26 17.39 -11.24
N THR A 186 -1.31 18.07 -11.70
CA THR A 186 -2.70 17.59 -11.62
C THR A 186 -2.94 16.27 -12.35
N LYS A 187 -2.07 15.89 -13.30
CA LYS A 187 -2.18 14.61 -14.04
C LYS A 187 -1.59 13.42 -13.31
N ILE A 188 -0.79 13.66 -12.27
CA ILE A 188 -0.02 12.60 -11.57
C ILE A 188 -0.96 11.68 -10.80
N LEU A 189 -1.94 12.26 -10.11
CA LEU A 189 -2.98 11.52 -9.40
C LEU A 189 -3.94 10.89 -10.42
N SER A 190 -3.80 9.58 -10.62
CA SER A 190 -4.63 8.84 -11.56
C SER A 190 -4.82 7.38 -11.14
N LYS A 191 -5.87 6.75 -11.67
CA LYS A 191 -6.12 5.30 -11.56
C LYS A 191 -5.02 4.44 -12.18
N SER A 192 -4.26 5.03 -13.09
CA SER A 192 -3.17 4.35 -13.74
C SER A 192 -1.96 4.21 -12.83
N ALA A 193 -1.78 5.05 -11.81
CA ALA A 193 -0.65 4.96 -10.89
C ALA A 193 -0.56 3.54 -10.29
N TYR A 194 0.58 2.87 -10.46
CA TYR A 194 0.79 1.48 -10.07
C TYR A 194 1.98 1.32 -9.12
N VAL A 195 3.14 1.90 -9.46
CA VAL A 195 4.31 1.96 -8.57
C VAL A 195 4.65 3.42 -8.30
N LEU A 196 4.76 3.76 -7.02
CA LEU A 196 5.16 5.09 -6.54
C LEU A 196 6.61 5.03 -6.06
N VAL A 197 7.42 5.98 -6.50
CA VAL A 197 8.82 6.12 -6.07
C VAL A 197 8.97 7.44 -5.33
N TYR A 198 9.41 7.33 -4.08
CA TYR A 198 9.54 8.41 -3.13
C TYR A 198 11.00 8.56 -2.71
N GLU A 199 11.47 9.80 -2.58
CA GLU A 199 12.78 10.14 -2.04
C GLU A 199 12.64 10.76 -0.64
N GLN A 200 13.49 10.30 0.29
CA GLN A 200 13.52 10.78 1.66
C GLN A 200 14.02 12.21 1.73
N LYS A 201 13.29 13.07 2.46
CA LYS A 201 13.76 14.43 2.76
C LYS A 201 14.82 14.36 3.86
N GLU A 202 16.03 14.83 3.56
CA GLU A 202 17.14 14.86 4.52
C GLU A 202 17.14 16.10 5.44
N THR A 203 16.06 16.88 5.50
CA THR A 203 15.96 18.11 6.32
C THR A 203 14.97 18.00 7.48
N SER A 204 15.46 18.38 8.67
CA SER A 204 14.74 18.52 9.95
C SER A 204 13.72 19.65 9.97
#